data_AF-A0A502GJ54-F1
#
_entry.id   AF-A0A502GJ54-F1
#
_cell.length_a   1.000
_cell.length_b   1.000
_cell.length_c   1.000
_cell.angle_alpha   90.00
_cell.angle_beta   90.00
_cell.angle_gamma   90.00
#
_symmetry.space_group_name_H-M   'P 1'
#
loop_
_entity.id
_entity.type
_entity.pdbx_description
1 polymer ?
#
loop_
_entity_poly.entity_id
_entity_poly.type
_entity_poly.pdbx_seq_one_letter_code
_entity_poly.pdbx_strand_id
1 'polypeptide(L)' 'MTLLYVQFTDTTEAVIISYFGGPQPIESWHNQGTVDSSDQRWSIYFDEQPVMLQRFLTPPTQDK' A
#
# COMPACT_ATOMS: atom_id res chain seq x y z
N MET A 1 -8.34 7.97 -7.89
CA MET A 1 -7.20 8.34 -7.04
C MET A 1 -7.69 8.31 -5.61
N THR A 2 -7.31 7.26 -4.90
CA THR A 2 -7.66 7.02 -3.50
C THR A 2 -6.36 6.96 -2.70
N LEU A 3 -6.31 7.71 -1.59
CA LEU A 3 -5.17 7.70 -0.70
C LEU A 3 -5.18 6.42 0.16
N LEU A 4 -4.07 5.69 0.16
CA LEU A 4 -3.90 4.41 0.85
C LEU A 4 -2.84 4.54 1.93
N TYR A 5 -3.10 4.00 3.11
CA TYR A 5 -2.15 3.96 4.22
C TYR A 5 -1.38 2.64 4.18
N VAL A 6 -0.06 2.72 4.11
CA VAL A 6 0.79 1.55 3.88
C VAL A 6 1.99 1.52 4.81
N GLN A 7 2.58 0.35 4.92
CA GLN A 7 3.86 0.12 5.57
C GLN A 7 4.92 -0.15 4.51
N PHE A 8 6.06 0.53 4.57
CA PHE A 8 7.22 0.21 3.74
C PHE A 8 8.19 -0.72 4.49
N THR A 9 9.06 -1.41 3.75
CA THR A 9 10.14 -2.22 4.33
C THR A 9 11.09 -1.40 5.20
N ASP A 10 11.39 -0.18 4.75
CA ASP A 10 12.41 0.70 5.31
C ASP A 10 12.16 2.16 4.88
N THR A 11 13.10 3.05 5.23
CA THR A 11 13.02 4.49 4.98
C THR A 11 13.18 4.90 3.51
N THR A 12 13.53 3.99 2.59
CA THR A 12 13.60 4.34 1.16
C THR A 12 12.23 4.32 0.49
N GLU A 13 11.21 3.82 1.19
CA GLU A 13 9.83 3.73 0.72
C GLU A 13 9.67 2.95 -0.60
N ALA A 14 10.59 2.04 -0.92
CA ALA A 14 10.61 1.39 -2.23
C ALA A 14 9.58 0.26 -2.35
N VAL A 15 9.33 -0.48 -1.26
CA VAL A 15 8.50 -1.70 -1.26
C VAL A 15 7.44 -1.60 -0.17
N ILE A 16 6.18 -1.82 -0.54
CA ILE A 16 5.05 -1.90 0.39
C ILE A 16 4.94 -3.33 0.93
N ILE A 17 4.74 -3.48 2.24
CA ILE A 17 4.59 -4.78 2.91
C ILE A 17 3.31 -4.91 3.74
N SER A 18 2.56 -3.82 3.94
CA SER A 18 1.26 -3.87 4.59
C SER A 18 0.37 -2.73 4.12
N TYR A 19 -0.94 -2.93 4.26
CA TYR A 19 -2.00 -1.96 3.99
C TYR A 19 -2.87 -1.79 5.23
N PHE A 20 -3.25 -0.54 5.54
CA PHE A 20 -4.04 -0.18 6.71
C PHE A 20 -5.29 0.61 6.34
N GLY A 21 -6.31 0.53 7.19
CA GLY A 21 -7.50 1.38 7.11
C GLY A 21 -7.27 2.83 7.57
N GLY A 22 -6.08 3.18 8.07
CA GLY A 22 -5.75 4.51 8.58
C GLY A 22 -4.32 4.58 9.15
N PRO A 23 -3.90 5.76 9.65
CA PRO A 23 -2.60 5.95 10.29
C PRO A 23 -2.38 5.00 11.47
N GLN A 24 -1.14 4.52 11.65
CA GLN A 24 -0.75 3.64 12.74
C GLN A 24 0.12 4.38 13.77
N PRO A 25 0.21 3.91 15.03
CA PRO A 25 1.16 4.47 16.00
C PRO A 25 2.61 4.30 15.54
N ILE A 26 3.34 5.42 15.42
CA ILE A 26 4.71 5.43 14.86
C ILE A 26 5.71 4.62 15.70
N GLU A 27 5.48 4.49 17.00
CA GLU A 27 6.33 3.74 17.93
C GLU A 27 6.35 2.23 17.66
N SER A 28 5.30 1.72 17.00
CA SER A 28 5.15 0.28 16.69
C SER A 28 5.30 -0.01 15.20
N TRP A 29 4.96 0.95 14.34
CA TRP A 29 4.95 0.83 12.88
C TRP A 29 5.81 1.94 12.27
N HIS A 30 7.13 1.77 12.38
CA HIS A 30 8.12 2.64 11.74
C HIS A 30 8.03 2.52 10.22
N ASN A 31 8.31 3.58 9.44
CA ASN A 31 8.28 3.57 7.96
C ASN A 31 6.88 3.39 7.35
N GLN A 32 5.84 3.81 8.06
CA GLN A 32 4.50 3.95 7.47
C GLN A 32 4.42 5.21 6.61
N GLY A 33 3.53 5.21 5.63
CA GLY A 33 3.27 6.38 4.80
C GLY A 33 1.97 6.24 4.02
N THR A 34 1.82 7.10 3.01
CA THR A 34 0.67 7.05 2.11
C THR A 34 1.09 7.00 0.65
N VAL A 35 0.30 6.30 -0.15
CA VAL A 35 0.44 6.24 -1.62
C VAL A 35 -0.92 6.47 -2.26
N ASP A 36 -0.96 6.87 -3.53
CA ASP A 36 -2.22 6.87 -4.30
C ASP A 36 -2.48 5.48 -4.89
N SER A 37 -3.75 5.17 -5.17
CA SER A 37 -4.14 3.97 -5.93
C SER A 37 -3.49 3.86 -7.31
N SER A 38 -2.96 4.95 -7.89
CA SER A 38 -2.16 4.92 -9.13
C SER A 38 -0.66 4.67 -8.93
N ASP A 39 -0.17 4.62 -7.69
CA ASP A 39 1.25 4.39 -7.40
C ASP A 39 1.68 3.00 -7.88
N GLN A 40 2.79 2.93 -8.61
CA GLN A 40 3.29 1.67 -9.15
C GLN A 40 3.59 0.66 -8.02
N ARG A 41 4.04 1.12 -6.86
CA ARG A 41 4.32 0.25 -5.69
C ARG A 41 3.05 -0.42 -5.19
N TRP A 42 1.90 0.26 -5.28
CA TRP A 42 0.61 -0.32 -4.91
C TRP A 42 0.20 -1.43 -5.87
N SER A 43 0.38 -1.26 -7.17
CA SER A 43 0.10 -2.31 -8.16
C SER A 43 0.92 -3.57 -7.87
N ILE A 44 2.21 -3.42 -7.58
CA ILE A 44 3.10 -4.54 -7.25
C ILE A 44 2.60 -5.28 -6.00
N TYR A 45 2.32 -4.54 -4.92
CA TYR A 45 1.81 -5.14 -3.68
C TYR A 45 0.47 -5.85 -3.89
N PHE A 46 -0.44 -5.27 -4.68
CA PHE A 46 -1.74 -5.85 -5.01
C PHE A 46 -1.60 -7.17 -5.77
N ASP A 47 -0.73 -7.20 -6.78
CA ASP A 47 -0.50 -8.38 -7.64
C ASP A 47 0.14 -9.55 -6.87
N GLU A 48 0.95 -9.26 -5.85
CA GLU A 48 1.56 -10.27 -4.96
C GLU A 48 0.55 -10.92 -3.99
N GLN A 49 -0.61 -10.31 -3.77
CA GLN A 49 -1.61 -10.90 -2.89
C GLN A 49 -2.32 -12.10 -3.52
N PRO A 50 -2.73 -13.10 -2.72
CA PRO A 50 -3.66 -14.13 -3.17
C PRO A 50 -4.90 -13.53 -3.84
N VAL A 51 -5.38 -14.15 -4.92
CA VAL A 51 -6.54 -13.69 -5.70
C VAL A 51 -7.78 -13.44 -4.83
N MET A 52 -7.95 -14.20 -3.75
CA MET A 52 -9.04 -13.96 -2.80
C MET A 52 -8.89 -12.61 -2.06
N LEU A 53 -7.68 -12.25 -1.64
CA LEU A 53 -7.42 -10.99 -0.94
C LEU A 53 -7.51 -9.78 -1.88
N GLN A 54 -7.11 -9.91 -3.14
CA GLN A 54 -7.23 -8.83 -4.14
C GLN A 54 -8.66 -8.27 -4.24
N ARG A 55 -9.69 -9.11 -4.04
CA ARG A 55 -11.11 -8.69 -4.08
C ARG A 55 -11.51 -7.73 -2.95
N PHE A 56 -10.72 -7.66 -1.88
CA PHE A 56 -10.98 -6.83 -0.71
C PHE A 56 -10.07 -5.59 -0.66
N LEU A 57 -9.10 -5.48 -1.57
CA LEU A 57 -8.19 -4.36 -1.66
C LEU A 57 -8.69 -3.32 -2.66
N THR A 58 -8.24 -2.08 -2.50
CA THR A 58 -8.46 -1.04 -3.50
C THR A 58 -7.75 -1.43 -4.80
N PRO A 59 -8.44 -1.58 -5.94
CA PRO A 59 -7.79 -1.92 -7.20
C PRO A 59 -6.84 -0.78 -7.64
N PRO A 60 -5.68 -1.10 -8.22
CA PRO A 60 -4.81 -0.09 -8.80
C PRO A 60 -5.53 0.67 -9.92
N THR A 61 -5.36 1.99 -9.95
CA THR A 61 -5.88 2.83 -11.03
C THR A 61 -4.74 3.13 -11.99
N GLN A 62 -4.73 2.51 -13.17
CA GLN A 62 -3.84 2.98 -14.23
C GLN A 62 -4.27 4.40 -14.62
N ASP A 63 -3.34 5.35 -14.55
CA ASP A 63 -3.51 6.60 -15.30
C ASP A 63 -3.61 6.20 -16.78
N LYS A 64 -4.78 6.49 -17.37
CA LYS A 64 -5.01 6.34 -18.81
C LYS A 64 -4.28 7.41 -19.59
#